data_AF-A0AA88YPX5-F1
#
_entry.id   AF-A0AA88YPX5-F1
#
_cell.length_a   1.000
_cell.length_b   1.000
_cell.length_c   1.000
_cell.angle_alpha   90.00
_cell.angle_beta   90.00
_cell.angle_gamma   90.00
#
_symmetry.space_group_name_H-M   'P 1'
#
loop_
_entity.id
_entity.type
_entity.pdbx_description
1 polymer ?
#
loop_
_entity_poly.entity_id
_entity_poly.type
_entity_poly.pdbx_seq_one_letter_code
_entity_poly.pdbx_strand_id
1 'polypeptide(L)'
;MYYLCFSVVGAGSAGAVLASRLSEDPSLSVLLLEAGGSNENYFLSDIPLAAPELQRGDADWNFVSTPQKNAMTALVDNVNFMPSGRLLGGSSSINYMLYTRGSRHDYDQWAKEGCDGWSYKDVLPYFIKSEDNRVPWLQDSCKENHITCVQVFIKLAKHVSSSVFGERDYVYFYQLLHFAIICNRFEHATLTTKDGVRASTANAFLRKASQRPNVDISVNSHVTKVLIKNKSAYGVEFIRGARKHKVHARREVIVSTGSVNTPKILMLSGIGPKMHLKSLNIPLEADLPVGENLQNHVGAPLYFFPNISLTITPDKAGTIWNKFLYATSGKDLILKSTEKNQNGFTILVNLLHPKSIGSVTLQSKDPFDPPIMEPEFLADRQHVATLIKGVKRALELGNTDTFKNLGINLDDTYIKFPECVQFKIPSEEYLECYIRHYLLAMYHYSSTCRMGKTEDPTSVVDSKLRYHVQHIV
;
A
#
# COMPACT_ATOMS: atom_id res chain seq x y z
N MET A 1 -12.35 35.83 6.90
CA MET A 1 -11.38 34.71 7.03
C MET A 1 -12.14 33.54 7.65
N TYR A 2 -12.30 32.43 6.93
CA TYR A 2 -12.94 31.24 7.49
C TYR A 2 -11.91 30.52 8.37
N TYR A 3 -12.21 30.38 9.66
CA TYR A 3 -11.35 29.67 10.62
C TYR A 3 -12.00 28.35 10.98
N LEU A 4 -11.30 27.26 10.67
CA LEU A 4 -11.77 25.90 10.91
C LEU A 4 -11.11 25.32 12.16
N CYS A 5 -11.70 24.30 12.78
CA CYS A 5 -11.04 23.60 13.88
C CYS A 5 -9.83 22.81 13.37
N PHE A 6 -10.02 22.04 12.30
CA PHE A 6 -8.99 21.16 11.72
C PHE A 6 -8.81 21.40 10.22
N SER A 7 -7.56 21.31 9.77
CA SER A 7 -7.22 21.15 8.35
C SER A 7 -6.51 19.81 8.16
N VAL A 8 -7.15 18.89 7.44
CA VAL A 8 -6.58 17.58 7.09
C VAL A 8 -6.04 17.66 5.66
N VAL A 9 -4.75 17.36 5.50
CA VAL A 9 -4.04 17.46 4.23
C VAL A 9 -3.89 16.06 3.63
N GLY A 10 -4.53 15.80 2.50
CA GLY A 10 -4.60 14.50 1.85
C GLY A 10 -5.83 13.69 2.28
N ALA A 11 -6.68 13.34 1.31
CA ALA A 11 -7.85 12.48 1.50
C ALA A 11 -7.54 11.00 1.23
N GLY A 12 -6.32 10.57 1.52
CA GLY A 12 -5.87 9.19 1.35
C GLY A 12 -6.45 8.22 2.37
N SER A 13 -5.85 7.03 2.48
CA SER A 13 -6.31 5.97 3.38
C SER A 13 -6.52 6.44 4.83
N ALA A 14 -5.58 7.19 5.41
CA ALA A 14 -5.70 7.72 6.77
C ALA A 14 -6.54 9.00 6.85
N GLY A 15 -6.30 9.98 5.96
CA GLY A 15 -6.94 11.28 6.02
C GLY A 15 -8.46 11.22 5.83
N ALA A 16 -8.94 10.31 4.99
CA ALA A 16 -10.37 10.04 4.82
C ALA A 16 -11.05 9.59 6.13
N VAL A 17 -10.39 8.69 6.88
CA VAL A 17 -10.89 8.21 8.18
C VAL A 17 -10.86 9.32 9.22
N LEU A 18 -9.76 10.08 9.29
CA LEU A 18 -9.60 11.19 10.23
C LEU A 18 -10.69 12.25 10.04
N ALA A 19 -10.92 12.70 8.80
CA ALA A 19 -11.98 13.67 8.51
C ALA A 19 -13.36 13.13 8.88
N SER A 20 -13.63 11.85 8.59
CA SER A 20 -14.88 11.20 8.97
C SER A 20 -15.05 11.05 10.48
N ARG A 21 -13.99 10.82 11.26
CA ARG A 21 -14.10 10.64 12.72
C ARG A 21 -14.19 11.97 13.45
N LEU A 22 -13.34 12.94 13.09
CA LEU A 22 -13.36 14.28 13.70
C LEU A 22 -14.71 14.97 13.53
N SER A 23 -15.36 14.75 12.39
CA SER A 23 -16.65 15.34 12.09
C SER A 23 -17.86 14.64 12.70
N GLU A 24 -17.68 13.52 13.41
CA GLU A 24 -18.76 12.93 14.21
C GLU A 24 -19.18 13.88 15.34
N ASP A 25 -18.29 14.75 15.81
CA ASP A 25 -18.62 15.85 16.72
C ASP A 25 -19.05 17.09 15.91
N PRO A 26 -20.34 17.49 15.99
CA PRO A 26 -20.87 18.62 15.22
C PRO A 26 -20.29 19.98 15.66
N SER A 27 -19.62 20.07 16.81
CA SER A 27 -18.94 21.28 17.27
C SER A 27 -17.59 21.55 16.57
N LEU A 28 -17.05 20.53 15.88
CA LEU A 28 -15.78 20.61 15.17
C LEU A 28 -16.01 20.86 13.68
N SER A 29 -15.34 21.85 13.12
CA SER A 29 -15.30 22.08 11.66
C SER A 29 -14.03 21.50 11.06
N VAL A 30 -14.18 20.74 9.97
CA VAL A 30 -13.09 20.02 9.31
C VAL A 30 -13.03 20.40 7.84
N LEU A 31 -11.86 20.84 7.36
CA LEU A 31 -11.58 20.92 5.92
C LEU A 31 -10.59 19.82 5.54
N LEU A 32 -10.99 19.02 4.56
CA LEU A 32 -10.18 18.00 3.94
C LEU A 32 -9.73 18.47 2.55
N LEU A 33 -8.41 18.56 2.34
CA LEU A 33 -7.82 19.00 1.07
C LEU A 33 -7.21 17.80 0.33
N GLU A 34 -7.65 17.54 -0.90
CA GLU A 34 -7.12 16.47 -1.75
C GLU A 34 -6.57 17.05 -3.06
N ALA A 35 -5.36 16.65 -3.44
CA ALA A 35 -4.71 17.12 -4.66
C ALA A 35 -5.30 16.50 -5.93
N GLY A 36 -5.86 15.30 -5.81
CA GLY A 36 -6.56 14.57 -6.87
C GLY A 36 -8.05 14.88 -6.99
N GLY A 37 -8.69 14.17 -7.91
CA GLY A 37 -10.12 14.27 -8.20
C GLY A 37 -11.01 13.43 -7.29
N SER A 38 -12.32 13.42 -7.59
CA SER A 38 -13.33 12.58 -6.93
C SER A 38 -13.46 11.22 -7.61
N ASN A 39 -13.81 10.19 -6.85
CA ASN A 39 -14.11 8.85 -7.36
C ASN A 39 -15.47 8.78 -8.05
N GLU A 40 -16.39 9.72 -7.79
CA GLU A 40 -17.77 9.68 -8.32
C GLU A 40 -17.84 9.64 -9.86
N ASN A 41 -16.86 10.27 -10.52
CA ASN A 41 -16.77 10.28 -11.99
C ASN A 41 -15.73 9.28 -12.53
N TYR A 42 -15.24 8.38 -11.67
CA TYR A 42 -14.14 7.47 -12.00
C TYR A 42 -14.48 6.03 -11.63
N PHE A 43 -15.48 5.48 -12.33
CA PHE A 43 -16.07 4.15 -12.07
C PHE A 43 -15.04 3.01 -12.12
N LEU A 44 -13.92 3.16 -12.84
CA LEU A 44 -12.85 2.16 -12.85
C LEU A 44 -12.27 1.94 -11.44
N SER A 45 -12.27 2.97 -10.58
CA SER A 45 -11.82 2.83 -9.19
C SER A 45 -12.71 1.90 -8.36
N ASP A 46 -13.97 1.71 -8.74
CA ASP A 46 -14.89 0.81 -8.04
C ASP A 46 -14.73 -0.66 -8.47
N ILE A 47 -14.15 -0.91 -9.64
CA ILE A 47 -13.97 -2.25 -10.22
C ILE A 47 -12.68 -2.88 -9.69
N PRO A 48 -12.71 -3.96 -8.88
CA PRO A 48 -11.51 -4.60 -8.35
C PRO A 48 -10.50 -5.03 -9.43
N LEU A 49 -11.01 -5.60 -10.53
CA LEU A 49 -10.19 -6.11 -11.63
C LEU A 49 -9.47 -5.02 -12.43
N ALA A 50 -9.88 -3.74 -12.29
CA ALA A 50 -9.25 -2.63 -12.98
C ALA A 50 -8.01 -2.08 -12.25
N ALA A 51 -7.63 -2.63 -11.09
CA ALA A 51 -6.52 -2.12 -10.29
C ALA A 51 -5.20 -1.92 -11.07
N PRO A 52 -4.77 -2.84 -11.96
CA PRO A 52 -3.57 -2.64 -12.77
C PRO A 52 -3.65 -1.41 -13.68
N GLU A 53 -4.81 -1.12 -14.28
CA GLU A 53 -5.00 0.02 -15.17
C GLU A 53 -5.11 1.36 -14.45
N LEU A 54 -5.43 1.34 -13.15
CA LEU A 54 -5.46 2.53 -12.32
C LEU A 54 -4.06 3.05 -11.99
N GLN A 55 -3.11 2.14 -11.85
CA GLN A 55 -1.69 2.47 -11.70
C GLN A 55 -1.15 2.92 -13.06
N ARG A 56 -0.35 3.98 -13.10
CA ARG A 56 0.09 4.68 -14.34
C ARG A 56 -0.97 5.55 -15.03
N GLY A 57 -2.17 5.64 -14.46
CA GLY A 57 -3.24 6.51 -14.97
C GLY A 57 -3.27 7.90 -14.32
N ASP A 58 -4.34 8.64 -14.61
CA ASP A 58 -4.57 10.00 -14.06
C ASP A 58 -4.85 10.01 -12.56
N ALA A 59 -5.26 8.86 -12.02
CA ALA A 59 -5.52 8.64 -10.59
C ALA A 59 -4.25 8.29 -9.80
N ASP A 60 -3.07 8.34 -10.41
CA ASP A 60 -1.79 8.03 -9.82
C ASP A 60 -0.88 9.27 -9.83
N TRP A 61 -0.06 9.42 -8.79
CA TRP A 61 1.03 10.39 -8.76
C TRP A 61 2.14 10.07 -9.74
N ASN A 62 2.24 8.81 -10.18
CA ASN A 62 3.24 8.33 -11.14
C ASN A 62 4.69 8.54 -10.68
N PHE A 63 4.95 8.33 -9.39
CA PHE A 63 6.31 8.41 -8.87
C PHE A 63 7.18 7.29 -9.44
N VAL A 64 8.48 7.56 -9.44
CA VAL A 64 9.52 6.62 -9.84
C VAL A 64 10.64 6.65 -8.81
N SER A 65 11.36 5.54 -8.68
CA SER A 65 12.59 5.50 -7.89
C SER A 65 13.75 6.14 -8.65
N THR A 66 14.84 6.44 -7.94
CA THR A 66 16.16 6.55 -8.58
C THR A 66 16.58 5.20 -9.20
N PRO A 67 17.57 5.18 -10.11
CA PRO A 67 18.12 3.94 -10.64
C PRO A 67 18.61 3.00 -9.52
N GLN A 68 18.08 1.78 -9.50
CA GLN A 68 18.38 0.79 -8.49
C GLN A 68 19.72 0.10 -8.78
N LYS A 69 20.52 -0.13 -7.73
CA LYS A 69 21.86 -0.75 -7.84
C LYS A 69 21.86 -2.24 -7.54
N ASN A 70 21.00 -2.67 -6.61
CA ASN A 70 21.07 -4.01 -5.99
C ASN A 70 19.89 -4.92 -6.35
N ALA A 71 18.83 -4.38 -6.95
CA ALA A 71 17.59 -5.08 -7.27
C ALA A 71 16.90 -4.45 -8.49
N MET A 72 15.98 -5.20 -9.09
CA MET A 72 15.15 -4.78 -10.23
C MET A 72 15.98 -4.35 -11.45
N THR A 73 17.14 -4.98 -11.65
CA THR A 73 18.11 -4.63 -12.69
C THR A 73 17.69 -5.02 -14.11
N ALA A 74 16.53 -5.67 -14.28
CA ALA A 74 15.91 -5.91 -15.59
C ALA A 74 14.90 -4.81 -15.98
N LEU A 75 14.62 -3.83 -15.12
CA LEU A 75 13.77 -2.69 -15.46
C LEU A 75 14.51 -1.73 -16.39
N VAL A 76 13.75 -1.03 -17.25
CA VAL A 76 14.29 0.06 -18.08
C VAL A 76 14.97 1.09 -17.18
N ASP A 77 16.23 1.40 -17.50
CA ASP A 77 17.11 2.30 -16.73
C ASP A 77 17.30 1.93 -15.25
N ASN A 78 16.96 0.68 -14.86
CA ASN A 78 16.87 0.22 -13.47
C ASN A 78 15.92 1.08 -12.61
N VAL A 79 14.96 1.75 -13.23
CA VAL A 79 14.02 2.64 -12.54
C VAL A 79 12.73 1.90 -12.24
N ASN A 80 12.37 1.85 -10.96
CA ASN A 80 11.13 1.23 -10.53
C ASN A 80 9.99 2.23 -10.49
N PHE A 81 8.84 1.82 -10.99
CA PHE A 81 7.61 2.58 -10.89
C PHE A 81 7.01 2.45 -9.49
N MET A 82 6.59 3.56 -8.88
CA MET A 82 6.19 3.66 -7.48
C MET A 82 4.77 4.26 -7.38
N PRO A 83 3.70 3.49 -7.65
CA PRO A 83 2.33 3.99 -7.69
C PRO A 83 1.89 4.57 -6.33
N SER A 84 1.13 5.66 -6.39
CA SER A 84 0.52 6.30 -5.22
C SER A 84 -0.77 7.00 -5.64
N GLY A 85 -1.89 6.72 -4.96
CA GLY A 85 -3.19 7.22 -5.40
C GLY A 85 -3.32 8.74 -5.24
N ARG A 86 -3.82 9.39 -6.30
CA ARG A 86 -4.09 10.82 -6.42
C ARG A 86 -5.57 11.07 -6.74
N LEU A 87 -6.43 10.74 -5.77
CA LEU A 87 -7.88 10.91 -5.79
C LEU A 87 -8.42 10.71 -4.38
N LEU A 88 -9.71 10.97 -4.15
CA LEU A 88 -10.34 10.65 -2.88
C LEU A 88 -10.10 9.17 -2.49
N GLY A 89 -9.73 8.92 -1.24
CA GLY A 89 -9.33 7.61 -0.75
C GLY A 89 -7.86 7.25 -1.04
N GLY A 90 -7.16 8.02 -1.88
CA GLY A 90 -5.75 7.86 -2.22
C GLY A 90 -5.44 6.45 -2.69
N SER A 91 -4.36 5.85 -2.17
CA SER A 91 -3.96 4.50 -2.57
C SER A 91 -5.00 3.41 -2.27
N SER A 92 -5.94 3.61 -1.34
CA SER A 92 -7.04 2.65 -1.13
C SER A 92 -7.98 2.54 -2.34
N SER A 93 -8.00 3.56 -3.21
CA SER A 93 -8.80 3.61 -4.43
C SER A 93 -8.11 2.98 -5.65
N ILE A 94 -6.82 2.64 -5.55
CA ILE A 94 -6.03 2.03 -6.65
C ILE A 94 -5.27 0.75 -6.25
N ASN A 95 -5.44 0.25 -5.02
CA ASN A 95 -4.74 -0.93 -4.51
C ASN A 95 -5.34 -2.26 -5.04
N TYR A 96 -4.79 -3.37 -4.57
CA TYR A 96 -5.30 -4.73 -4.87
C TYR A 96 -6.26 -5.26 -3.79
N MET A 97 -6.81 -4.37 -2.95
CA MET A 97 -7.80 -4.62 -1.89
C MET A 97 -7.40 -5.58 -0.76
N LEU A 98 -6.26 -6.26 -0.87
CA LEU A 98 -5.71 -7.13 0.17
C LEU A 98 -5.79 -6.50 1.56
N TYR A 99 -6.45 -7.20 2.48
CA TYR A 99 -6.57 -6.81 3.87
C TYR A 99 -5.94 -7.86 4.76
N THR A 100 -4.91 -7.43 5.47
CA THR A 100 -4.24 -8.21 6.50
C THR A 100 -3.96 -7.28 7.67
N ARG A 101 -4.01 -7.82 8.89
CA ARG A 101 -3.45 -7.12 10.05
C ARG A 101 -1.96 -7.43 10.13
N GLY A 102 -1.18 -6.48 10.65
CA GLY A 102 0.21 -6.75 11.02
C GLY A 102 0.28 -7.78 12.15
N SER A 103 1.45 -8.39 12.35
CA SER A 103 1.64 -9.35 13.43
C SER A 103 1.64 -8.64 14.79
N ARG A 104 1.24 -9.35 15.85
CA ARG A 104 1.35 -8.83 17.24
C ARG A 104 2.75 -8.31 17.54
N HIS A 105 3.77 -9.02 17.06
CA HIS A 105 5.16 -8.68 17.28
C HIS A 105 5.51 -7.27 16.76
N ASP A 106 4.97 -6.87 15.60
CA ASP A 106 5.26 -5.57 14.99
C ASP A 106 4.84 -4.41 15.91
N TYR A 107 3.62 -4.46 16.44
CA TYR A 107 3.06 -3.43 17.32
C TYR A 107 3.66 -3.46 18.74
N ASP A 108 3.84 -4.66 19.30
CA ASP A 108 4.48 -4.81 20.60
C ASP A 108 5.94 -4.33 20.57
N GLN A 109 6.62 -4.45 19.41
CA GLN A 109 7.95 -3.89 19.21
C GLN A 109 7.93 -2.36 19.18
N TRP A 110 6.98 -1.72 18.49
CA TRP A 110 6.83 -0.25 18.54
C TRP A 110 6.63 0.26 19.98
N ALA A 111 5.77 -0.41 20.76
CA ALA A 111 5.55 -0.07 22.16
C ALA A 111 6.84 -0.20 22.98
N LYS A 112 7.63 -1.27 22.80
CA LYS A 112 8.93 -1.45 23.46
C LYS A 112 9.94 -0.38 23.09
N GLU A 113 9.88 0.13 21.86
CA GLU A 113 10.72 1.23 21.38
C GLU A 113 10.28 2.61 21.91
N GLY A 114 9.19 2.68 22.68
CA GLY A 114 8.70 3.91 23.33
C GLY A 114 7.49 4.54 22.68
N CYS A 115 6.84 3.84 21.75
CA CYS A 115 5.57 4.27 21.18
C CYS A 115 4.42 3.86 22.11
N ASP A 116 4.31 4.53 23.25
CA ASP A 116 3.30 4.22 24.26
C ASP A 116 1.88 4.25 23.68
N GLY A 117 1.08 3.22 23.99
CA GLY A 117 -0.29 3.06 23.46
C GLY A 117 -0.37 2.43 22.07
N TRP A 118 0.74 1.93 21.52
CA TRP A 118 0.79 1.26 20.21
C TRP A 118 1.06 -0.24 20.28
N SER A 119 0.93 -0.87 21.45
CA SER A 119 1.02 -2.34 21.53
C SER A 119 -0.13 -3.00 20.77
N TYR A 120 0.00 -4.28 20.40
CA TYR A 120 -1.09 -4.96 19.67
C TYR A 120 -2.41 -4.92 20.45
N LYS A 121 -2.32 -5.02 21.78
CA LYS A 121 -3.48 -4.92 22.68
C LYS A 121 -4.19 -3.57 22.54
N ASP A 122 -3.42 -2.49 22.40
CA ASP A 122 -3.96 -1.12 22.34
C ASP A 122 -4.54 -0.80 20.96
N VAL A 123 -3.96 -1.34 19.88
CA VAL A 123 -4.43 -1.10 18.51
C VAL A 123 -5.54 -2.04 18.05
N LEU A 124 -5.68 -3.23 18.65
CA LEU A 124 -6.69 -4.23 18.27
C LEU A 124 -8.13 -3.69 18.26
N PRO A 125 -8.59 -2.90 19.27
CA PRO A 125 -9.92 -2.29 19.23
C PRO A 125 -10.16 -1.40 18.00
N TYR A 126 -9.11 -0.75 17.47
CA TYR A 126 -9.21 0.10 16.29
C TYR A 126 -9.27 -0.70 14.99
N PHE A 127 -8.56 -1.84 14.90
CA PHE A 127 -8.74 -2.77 13.78
C PHE A 127 -10.18 -3.26 13.72
N ILE A 128 -10.71 -3.74 14.85
CA ILE A 128 -12.10 -4.21 14.96
C ILE A 128 -13.09 -3.09 14.63
N LYS A 129 -12.84 -1.86 15.11
CA LYS A 129 -13.69 -0.70 14.83
C LYS A 129 -13.70 -0.29 13.34
N SER A 130 -12.64 -0.62 12.59
CA SER A 130 -12.48 -0.23 11.19
C SER A 130 -13.06 -1.24 10.19
N GLU A 131 -13.32 -2.47 10.61
CA GLU A 131 -13.78 -3.55 9.74
C GLU A 131 -15.27 -3.88 9.91
N ASP A 132 -15.87 -4.43 8.87
CA ASP A 132 -17.21 -5.03 8.88
C ASP A 132 -17.04 -6.48 8.38
N ASN A 133 -16.47 -7.34 9.24
CA ASN A 133 -16.22 -8.74 8.90
C ASN A 133 -17.55 -9.51 8.81
N ARG A 134 -17.92 -9.88 7.59
CA ARG A 134 -19.17 -10.61 7.30
C ARG A 134 -18.97 -12.12 7.14
N VAL A 135 -17.78 -12.65 7.41
CA VAL A 135 -17.50 -14.09 7.25
C VAL A 135 -17.89 -14.85 8.52
N PRO A 136 -18.91 -15.73 8.47
CA PRO A 136 -19.50 -16.31 9.68
C PRO A 136 -18.52 -17.07 10.59
N TRP A 137 -17.58 -17.85 10.03
CA TRP A 137 -16.60 -18.59 10.83
C TRP A 137 -15.44 -17.73 11.36
N LEU A 138 -15.27 -16.51 10.86
CA LEU A 138 -14.23 -15.59 11.31
C LEU A 138 -14.76 -14.57 12.34
N GLN A 139 -16.08 -14.37 12.42
CA GLN A 139 -16.71 -13.40 13.33
C GLN A 139 -16.39 -13.68 14.80
N ASP A 140 -16.26 -14.95 15.21
CA ASP A 140 -15.89 -15.31 16.58
C ASP A 140 -14.37 -15.43 16.79
N SER A 141 -13.60 -15.76 15.75
CA SER A 141 -12.12 -15.79 15.81
C SER A 141 -11.50 -14.40 16.04
N CYS A 142 -12.23 -13.32 15.76
CA CYS A 142 -11.78 -11.95 15.98
C CYS A 142 -11.67 -11.56 17.47
N LYS A 143 -12.21 -12.38 18.37
CA LYS A 143 -12.24 -12.13 19.83
C LYS A 143 -11.04 -12.73 20.56
N GLU A 144 -10.44 -13.77 20.01
CA GLU A 144 -9.28 -14.45 20.58
C GLU A 144 -8.03 -14.10 19.77
N ASN A 145 -7.00 -13.65 20.49
CA ASN A 145 -5.58 -13.36 20.20
C ASN A 145 -4.83 -13.93 18.96
N HIS A 146 -5.50 -14.52 17.98
CA HIS A 146 -4.93 -14.98 16.73
C HIS A 146 -4.90 -13.84 15.71
N ILE A 147 -3.76 -13.71 15.04
CA ILE A 147 -3.55 -12.79 13.92
C ILE A 147 -4.38 -13.35 12.77
N THR A 148 -5.57 -12.81 12.53
CA THR A 148 -6.46 -13.38 11.50
C THR A 148 -6.49 -12.53 10.25
N CYS A 149 -6.17 -13.18 9.13
CA CYS A 149 -6.52 -12.74 7.80
C CYS A 149 -8.04 -12.96 7.59
N VAL A 150 -8.82 -11.88 7.56
CA VAL A 150 -10.29 -11.90 7.47
C VAL A 150 -10.87 -12.00 6.04
N GLN A 151 -11.05 -13.20 5.47
CA GLN A 151 -11.52 -13.56 4.08
C GLN A 151 -12.70 -12.71 3.49
N VAL A 152 -12.83 -12.68 2.15
CA VAL A 152 -14.07 -12.28 1.41
C VAL A 152 -14.64 -13.45 0.60
N PHE A 153 -15.97 -13.55 0.61
CA PHE A 153 -16.75 -14.34 -0.34
C PHE A 153 -16.89 -13.62 -1.68
N ILE A 154 -16.46 -14.26 -2.77
CA ILE A 154 -17.07 -14.08 -4.09
C ILE A 154 -17.91 -15.33 -4.32
N LYS A 155 -19.20 -15.16 -4.60
CA LYS A 155 -20.13 -16.26 -4.89
C LYS A 155 -19.95 -16.71 -6.34
N LEU A 156 -18.79 -17.28 -6.68
CA LEU A 156 -18.55 -17.87 -7.99
C LEU A 156 -18.69 -19.40 -7.91
N ALA A 157 -19.71 -19.91 -8.61
CA ALA A 157 -20.01 -21.30 -8.94
C ALA A 157 -19.44 -22.40 -8.02
N LYS A 158 -20.32 -23.03 -7.23
CA LYS A 158 -20.20 -24.43 -6.82
C LYS A 158 -19.78 -25.23 -8.06
N HIS A 159 -18.56 -25.77 -8.11
CA HIS A 159 -18.15 -27.01 -8.79
C HIS A 159 -16.61 -27.12 -8.85
N VAL A 160 -15.96 -27.41 -7.71
CA VAL A 160 -15.05 -28.56 -7.58
C VAL A 160 -15.31 -29.08 -6.16
N SER A 161 -15.71 -30.33 -6.13
CA SER A 161 -16.09 -31.06 -4.93
C SER A 161 -14.92 -31.18 -3.96
N SER A 162 -15.22 -31.05 -2.67
CA SER A 162 -14.40 -31.34 -1.49
C SER A 162 -13.98 -32.81 -1.36
N SER A 163 -13.91 -33.56 -2.46
CA SER A 163 -13.71 -35.01 -2.47
C SER A 163 -12.33 -35.45 -2.98
N VAL A 164 -11.38 -34.53 -3.16
CA VAL A 164 -10.04 -34.84 -3.74
C VAL A 164 -8.91 -34.72 -2.71
N PHE A 165 -9.14 -34.13 -1.54
CA PHE A 165 -8.06 -33.84 -0.58
C PHE A 165 -8.37 -34.41 0.81
N GLY A 166 -7.53 -35.36 1.25
CA GLY A 166 -7.52 -35.84 2.63
C GLY A 166 -7.01 -34.75 3.59
N GLU A 167 -7.41 -34.82 4.85
CA GLU A 167 -7.25 -33.82 5.93
C GLU A 167 -5.80 -33.38 6.27
N ARG A 168 -4.79 -33.75 5.49
CA ARG A 168 -3.37 -33.47 5.80
C ARG A 168 -2.60 -32.67 4.74
N ASP A 169 -3.16 -32.43 3.56
CA ASP A 169 -2.52 -31.66 2.49
C ASP A 169 -3.48 -30.62 1.92
N TYR A 170 -3.43 -29.39 2.44
CA TYR A 170 -4.28 -28.28 1.99
C TYR A 170 -3.55 -27.43 0.94
N VAL A 171 -3.81 -27.69 -0.35
CA VAL A 171 -3.59 -26.73 -1.45
C VAL A 171 -4.91 -26.59 -2.21
N TYR A 172 -5.65 -25.51 -1.92
CA TYR A 172 -6.92 -25.22 -2.60
C TYR A 172 -6.74 -24.06 -3.58
N PHE A 173 -6.95 -24.35 -4.88
CA PHE A 173 -6.85 -23.41 -6.00
C PHE A 173 -8.21 -22.84 -6.38
N TYR A 174 -8.41 -21.52 -6.29
CA TYR A 174 -9.51 -20.83 -6.99
C TYR A 174 -9.20 -19.39 -7.36
N GLN A 175 -9.82 -19.00 -8.49
CA GLN A 175 -9.72 -17.74 -9.25
C GLN A 175 -9.65 -16.47 -8.40
N LEU A 176 -8.66 -15.61 -8.69
CA LEU A 176 -8.46 -14.28 -8.07
C LEU A 176 -8.39 -14.26 -6.54
N LEU A 177 -8.16 -15.41 -5.90
CA LEU A 177 -7.75 -15.43 -4.51
C LEU A 177 -6.25 -15.22 -4.49
N HIS A 178 -5.83 -14.03 -4.09
CA HIS A 178 -4.56 -13.93 -3.41
C HIS A 178 -4.62 -14.95 -2.24
N PHE A 179 -3.69 -15.89 -2.20
CA PHE A 179 -3.45 -16.68 -1.00
C PHE A 179 -2.17 -16.12 -0.39
N ALA A 180 -2.24 -15.75 0.88
CA ALA A 180 -1.08 -15.27 1.61
C ALA A 180 -0.71 -16.33 2.63
N ILE A 181 0.56 -16.74 2.64
CA ILE A 181 1.10 -17.46 3.79
C ILE A 181 1.29 -16.42 4.87
N ILE A 182 0.40 -16.43 5.86
CA ILE A 182 0.45 -15.53 7.01
C ILE A 182 0.72 -16.40 8.22
N CYS A 183 1.76 -16.05 8.98
CA CYS A 183 2.10 -16.73 10.24
C CYS A 183 2.21 -18.27 10.10
N ASN A 184 2.89 -18.75 9.05
CA ASN A 184 3.14 -20.18 8.79
C ASN A 184 1.89 -21.05 8.52
N ARG A 185 0.75 -20.45 8.12
CA ARG A 185 -0.45 -21.17 7.68
C ARG A 185 -0.92 -20.71 6.31
N PHE A 186 -1.47 -21.64 5.52
CA PHE A 186 -2.20 -21.30 4.30
C PHE A 186 -3.58 -20.77 4.70
N GLU A 187 -3.83 -19.50 4.41
CA GLU A 187 -5.11 -18.85 4.67
C GLU A 187 -5.66 -18.22 3.40
N HIS A 188 -6.98 -18.15 3.30
CA HIS A 188 -7.62 -17.38 2.25
C HIS A 188 -7.36 -15.89 2.49
N ALA A 189 -6.75 -15.20 1.52
CA ALA A 189 -6.64 -13.75 1.63
C ALA A 189 -7.99 -13.09 1.40
N THR A 190 -7.97 -11.80 1.63
CA THR A 190 -9.14 -11.08 2.03
C THR A 190 -9.09 -9.70 1.51
N LEU A 191 -10.27 -9.16 1.23
CA LEU A 191 -10.40 -8.01 0.39
C LEU A 191 -11.23 -6.94 1.08
N THR A 192 -10.82 -5.70 0.90
CA THR A 192 -11.63 -4.51 1.17
C THR A 192 -12.63 -4.33 0.04
N THR A 193 -13.66 -5.18 0.03
CA THR A 193 -14.77 -5.12 -0.95
C THR A 193 -16.12 -5.22 -0.26
N LYS A 194 -17.13 -4.59 -0.83
CA LYS A 194 -18.51 -4.66 -0.38
C LYS A 194 -19.44 -4.81 -1.57
N ASP A 195 -20.26 -5.86 -1.56
CA ASP A 195 -21.23 -6.16 -2.62
C ASP A 195 -20.57 -6.23 -4.01
N GLY A 196 -19.39 -6.84 -4.08
CA GLY A 196 -18.57 -6.97 -5.29
C GLY A 196 -17.67 -5.77 -5.60
N VAL A 197 -17.96 -4.59 -5.05
CA VAL A 197 -17.29 -3.32 -5.35
C VAL A 197 -16.13 -3.05 -4.39
N ARG A 198 -15.09 -2.33 -4.84
CA ARG A 198 -14.01 -1.84 -3.98
C ARG A 198 -14.55 -0.99 -2.82
N ALA A 199 -14.16 -1.33 -1.60
CA ALA A 199 -14.42 -0.56 -0.39
C ALA A 199 -13.22 0.35 -0.05
N SER A 200 -12.98 1.37 -0.88
CA SER A 200 -11.97 2.40 -0.58
C SER A 200 -12.35 3.22 0.65
N THR A 201 -11.41 3.96 1.23
CA THR A 201 -11.71 4.83 2.37
C THR A 201 -12.60 6.02 1.98
N ALA A 202 -12.59 6.43 0.71
CA ALA A 202 -13.56 7.38 0.18
C ALA A 202 -14.99 6.83 0.26
N ASN A 203 -15.20 5.60 -0.24
CA ASN A 203 -16.52 4.97 -0.27
C ASN A 203 -17.00 4.59 1.15
N ALA A 204 -16.10 4.10 1.99
CA ALA A 204 -16.43 3.61 3.33
C ALA A 204 -16.65 4.73 4.35
N PHE A 205 -15.89 5.83 4.26
CA PHE A 205 -15.89 6.91 5.26
C PHE A 205 -16.40 8.24 4.70
N LEU A 206 -15.78 8.75 3.62
CA LEU A 206 -16.08 10.10 3.13
C LEU A 206 -17.47 10.25 2.55
N ARG A 207 -18.00 9.24 1.86
CA ARG A 207 -19.35 9.30 1.25
C ARG A 207 -20.45 9.62 2.27
N LYS A 208 -20.31 9.15 3.51
CA LYS A 208 -21.24 9.49 4.60
C LYS A 208 -20.85 10.81 5.28
N ALA A 209 -19.57 11.04 5.50
CA ALA A 209 -19.08 12.25 6.17
C ALA A 209 -19.38 13.53 5.36
N SER A 210 -19.37 13.46 4.03
CA SER A 210 -19.64 14.59 3.13
C SER A 210 -21.07 15.14 3.22
N GLN A 211 -22.00 14.39 3.83
CA GLN A 211 -23.37 14.83 4.07
C GLN A 211 -23.50 15.69 5.34
N ARG A 212 -22.44 15.78 6.15
CA ARG A 212 -22.46 16.53 7.41
C ARG A 212 -22.13 18.00 7.14
N PRO A 213 -22.82 18.96 7.78
CA PRO A 213 -22.62 20.39 7.52
C PRO A 213 -21.29 20.94 8.05
N ASN A 214 -20.57 20.16 8.86
CA ASN A 214 -19.31 20.56 9.50
C ASN A 214 -18.06 19.97 8.81
N VAL A 215 -18.21 19.39 7.61
CA VAL A 215 -17.10 18.87 6.79
C VAL A 215 -17.13 19.47 5.40
N ASP A 216 -16.04 20.15 5.05
CA ASP A 216 -15.77 20.58 3.70
C ASP A 216 -14.71 19.68 3.07
N ILE A 217 -15.02 19.07 1.93
CA ILE A 217 -14.07 18.28 1.14
C ILE A 217 -13.76 19.04 -0.13
N SER A 218 -12.50 19.46 -0.29
CA SER A 218 -12.04 20.19 -1.47
C SER A 218 -11.01 19.35 -2.25
N VAL A 219 -11.48 18.80 -3.37
CA VAL A 219 -10.66 18.11 -4.38
C VAL A 219 -9.93 19.10 -5.28
N ASN A 220 -8.93 18.60 -6.02
CA ASN A 220 -8.03 19.39 -6.87
C ASN A 220 -7.37 20.56 -6.11
N SER A 221 -7.11 20.37 -4.82
CA SER A 221 -6.46 21.28 -3.90
C SER A 221 -5.08 20.75 -3.52
N HIS A 222 -4.06 21.21 -4.22
CA HIS A 222 -2.68 20.80 -3.96
C HIS A 222 -2.08 21.64 -2.83
N VAL A 223 -1.94 21.07 -1.63
CA VAL A 223 -1.27 21.74 -0.50
C VAL A 223 0.22 21.89 -0.81
N THR A 224 0.73 23.12 -0.73
CA THR A 224 2.12 23.44 -1.06
C THR A 224 3.01 23.52 0.17
N LYS A 225 2.46 23.95 1.32
CA LYS A 225 3.15 23.94 2.61
C LYS A 225 2.18 24.13 3.79
N VAL A 226 2.64 23.72 4.96
CA VAL A 226 2.08 24.08 6.27
C VAL A 226 2.58 25.47 6.65
N LEU A 227 1.69 26.27 7.23
CA LEU A 227 2.00 27.60 7.73
C LEU A 227 2.32 27.51 9.22
N ILE A 228 3.54 27.87 9.58
CA ILE A 228 4.08 27.73 10.95
C ILE A 228 4.46 29.12 11.47
N LYS A 229 4.16 29.36 12.74
CA LYS A 229 4.61 30.55 13.47
C LYS A 229 4.84 30.16 14.92
N ASN A 230 5.97 30.59 15.49
CA ASN A 230 6.34 30.29 16.88
C ASN A 230 6.22 28.79 17.19
N LYS A 231 6.74 27.94 16.31
CA LYS A 231 6.72 26.48 16.46
C LYS A 231 5.30 25.87 16.52
N SER A 232 4.30 26.58 16.00
CA SER A 232 2.90 26.14 15.96
C SER A 232 2.36 26.25 14.55
N ALA A 233 1.80 25.16 14.03
CA ALA A 233 1.07 25.17 12.77
C ALA A 233 -0.25 25.92 12.96
N TYR A 234 -0.50 26.93 12.13
CA TYR A 234 -1.73 27.76 12.20
C TYR A 234 -2.60 27.65 10.95
N GLY A 235 -2.16 26.90 9.94
CA GLY A 235 -2.89 26.76 8.69
C GLY A 235 -2.07 26.09 7.59
N VAL A 236 -2.61 26.12 6.38
CA VAL A 236 -1.94 25.59 5.18
C VAL A 236 -2.11 26.54 3.99
N GLU A 237 -1.12 26.54 3.11
CA GLU A 237 -1.21 27.14 1.77
C GLU A 237 -1.45 26.04 0.74
N PHE A 238 -2.35 26.30 -0.21
CA PHE A 238 -2.66 25.35 -1.27
C PHE A 238 -3.02 26.06 -2.58
N ILE A 239 -2.89 25.33 -3.69
CA ILE A 239 -3.27 25.79 -5.01
C ILE A 239 -4.51 25.00 -5.46
N ARG A 240 -5.52 25.72 -5.95
CA ARG A 240 -6.72 25.13 -6.57
C ARG A 240 -7.02 25.90 -7.85
N GLY A 241 -7.06 25.18 -8.98
CA GLY A 241 -7.02 25.82 -10.30
C GLY A 241 -5.74 26.66 -10.44
N ALA A 242 -5.86 27.90 -10.91
CA ALA A 242 -4.73 28.82 -11.05
C ALA A 242 -4.52 29.74 -9.83
N ARG A 243 -5.21 29.50 -8.71
CA ARG A 243 -5.23 30.41 -7.56
C ARG A 243 -4.57 29.78 -6.34
N LYS A 244 -3.78 30.61 -5.66
CA LYS A 244 -3.20 30.31 -4.36
C LYS A 244 -4.16 30.71 -3.25
N HIS A 245 -4.36 29.82 -2.29
CA HIS A 245 -5.25 29.99 -1.16
C HIS A 245 -4.49 29.73 0.14
N LYS A 246 -4.98 30.35 1.22
CA LYS A 246 -4.55 30.07 2.59
C LYS A 246 -5.78 29.82 3.44
N VAL A 247 -5.70 28.81 4.30
CA VAL A 247 -6.74 28.50 5.29
C VAL A 247 -6.08 28.37 6.66
N HIS A 248 -6.79 28.83 7.69
CA HIS A 248 -6.31 28.79 9.07
C HIS A 248 -7.03 27.70 9.86
N ALA A 249 -6.25 26.97 10.65
CA ALA A 249 -6.75 25.98 11.61
C ALA A 249 -6.61 26.54 13.03
N ARG A 250 -7.69 26.44 13.82
CA ARG A 250 -7.71 26.90 15.22
C ARG A 250 -7.12 25.87 16.19
N ARG A 251 -7.18 24.59 15.84
CA ARG A 251 -6.64 23.49 16.67
C ARG A 251 -5.40 22.91 16.01
N GLU A 252 -5.59 22.13 14.94
CA GLU A 252 -4.50 21.33 14.38
C GLU A 252 -4.53 21.29 12.84
N VAL A 253 -3.34 21.18 12.27
CA VAL A 253 -3.12 20.75 10.90
C VAL A 253 -2.63 19.32 10.94
N ILE A 254 -3.34 18.40 10.29
CA ILE A 254 -2.99 16.98 10.25
C ILE A 254 -2.57 16.62 8.83
N VAL A 255 -1.30 16.21 8.67
CA VAL A 255 -0.74 15.85 7.35
C VAL A 255 -0.90 14.34 7.12
N SER A 256 -1.61 13.97 6.07
CA SER A 256 -2.03 12.60 5.74
C SER A 256 -1.87 12.29 4.24
N THR A 257 -0.81 12.82 3.63
CA THR A 257 -0.51 12.67 2.19
C THR A 257 0.28 11.40 1.84
N GLY A 258 0.43 10.48 2.79
CA GLY A 258 1.15 9.22 2.62
C GLY A 258 2.67 9.38 2.72
N SER A 259 3.38 8.25 2.76
CA SER A 259 4.81 8.18 3.07
C SER A 259 5.73 8.86 2.04
N VAL A 260 5.21 9.26 0.88
CA VAL A 260 6.01 9.97 -0.14
C VAL A 260 5.77 11.48 -0.07
N ASN A 261 4.51 11.92 -0.07
CA ASN A 261 4.20 13.34 -0.09
C ASN A 261 4.23 14.01 1.29
N THR A 262 4.03 13.27 2.40
CA THR A 262 4.16 13.85 3.74
C THR A 262 5.56 14.44 3.99
N PRO A 263 6.68 13.70 3.79
CA PRO A 263 8.00 14.28 3.99
C PRO A 263 8.27 15.45 3.03
N LYS A 264 7.77 15.38 1.77
CA LYS A 264 7.84 16.48 0.80
C LYS A 264 7.18 17.76 1.35
N ILE A 265 5.95 17.68 1.83
CA ILE A 265 5.23 18.85 2.37
C ILE A 265 5.92 19.39 3.62
N LEU A 266 6.38 18.52 4.52
CA LEU A 266 7.11 18.96 5.72
C LEU A 266 8.41 19.69 5.35
N MET A 267 9.22 19.14 4.43
CA MET A 267 10.44 19.79 3.96
C MET A 267 10.16 21.13 3.27
N LEU A 268 9.13 21.23 2.41
CA LEU A 268 8.70 22.50 1.80
C LEU A 268 8.20 23.52 2.84
N SER A 269 7.82 23.05 4.03
CA SER A 269 7.41 23.86 5.17
C SER A 269 8.56 24.22 6.11
N GLY A 270 9.80 23.83 5.78
CA GLY A 270 10.99 24.09 6.61
C GLY A 270 11.28 23.05 7.68
N ILE A 271 10.54 21.93 7.72
CA ILE A 271 10.75 20.83 8.68
C ILE A 271 11.44 19.67 7.95
N GLY A 272 12.72 19.42 8.26
CA GLY A 272 13.49 18.34 7.66
C GLY A 272 15.00 18.53 7.76
N PRO A 273 15.81 17.72 7.03
CA PRO A 273 17.26 17.73 7.19
C PRO A 273 17.86 19.10 6.84
N LYS A 274 18.47 19.77 7.84
CA LYS A 274 18.95 21.15 7.72
C LYS A 274 19.85 21.41 6.52
N MET A 275 20.77 20.49 6.23
CA MET A 275 21.70 20.63 5.10
C MET A 275 20.99 20.55 3.75
N HIS A 276 19.98 19.69 3.64
CA HIS A 276 19.16 19.57 2.42
C HIS A 276 18.27 20.79 2.22
N LEU A 277 17.61 21.27 3.28
CA LEU A 277 16.79 22.49 3.18
C LEU A 277 17.63 23.72 2.81
N LYS A 278 18.84 23.82 3.37
CA LYS A 278 19.79 24.90 3.05
C LYS A 278 20.22 24.85 1.58
N SER A 279 20.48 23.68 1.01
CA SER A 279 20.91 23.55 -0.40
C SER A 279 19.84 24.05 -1.39
N LEU A 280 18.56 23.95 -1.00
CA LEU A 280 17.41 24.42 -1.78
C LEU A 280 16.93 25.83 -1.41
N ASN A 281 17.62 26.52 -0.51
CA ASN A 281 17.25 27.84 0.03
C ASN A 281 15.85 27.86 0.69
N ILE A 282 15.50 26.80 1.41
CA ILE A 282 14.27 26.72 2.21
C ILE A 282 14.62 27.12 3.66
N PRO A 283 13.91 28.10 4.26
CA PRO A 283 14.10 28.46 5.66
C PRO A 283 13.88 27.26 6.59
N LEU A 284 14.79 27.08 7.55
CA LEU A 284 14.69 26.01 8.53
C LEU A 284 13.71 26.41 9.66
N GLU A 285 12.70 25.58 9.86
CA GLU A 285 11.78 25.63 11.00
C GLU A 285 12.10 24.55 12.04
N ALA A 286 12.54 23.36 11.60
CA ALA A 286 12.97 22.27 12.49
C ALA A 286 13.95 21.34 11.77
N ASP A 287 15.04 20.98 12.43
CA ASP A 287 16.01 20.01 11.93
C ASP A 287 15.61 18.60 12.39
N LEU A 288 14.93 17.86 11.52
CA LEU A 288 14.39 16.53 11.80
C LEU A 288 14.75 15.57 10.64
N PRO A 289 14.85 14.26 10.89
CA PRO A 289 15.17 13.25 9.86
C PRO A 289 13.99 12.94 8.93
N VAL A 290 13.26 13.98 8.50
CA VAL A 290 12.12 13.86 7.59
C VAL A 290 12.58 13.32 6.25
N GLY A 291 11.90 12.27 5.78
CA GLY A 291 12.20 11.61 4.51
C GLY A 291 13.10 10.39 4.67
N GLU A 292 13.81 10.24 5.79
CA GLU A 292 14.66 9.08 6.08
C GLU A 292 13.85 7.84 6.48
N ASN A 293 14.47 6.67 6.49
CA ASN A 293 13.85 5.43 6.93
C ASN A 293 12.63 5.02 6.06
N LEU A 294 12.69 5.29 4.75
CA LEU A 294 11.74 4.74 3.79
C LEU A 294 11.87 3.21 3.79
N GLN A 295 10.79 2.52 4.13
CA GLN A 295 10.73 1.05 4.08
C GLN A 295 9.65 0.62 3.10
N ASN A 296 9.89 -0.49 2.40
CA ASN A 296 8.92 -1.07 1.48
C ASN A 296 9.16 -2.58 1.33
N HIS A 297 8.08 -3.35 1.26
CA HIS A 297 8.18 -4.79 0.99
C HIS A 297 8.55 -5.04 -0.47
N VAL A 298 9.27 -6.14 -0.67
CA VAL A 298 9.67 -6.65 -1.98
C VAL A 298 9.35 -8.12 -2.10
N GLY A 299 9.03 -8.59 -3.30
CA GLY A 299 8.63 -9.95 -3.56
C GLY A 299 9.33 -10.56 -4.76
N ALA A 300 9.78 -11.81 -4.63
CA ALA A 300 10.26 -12.61 -5.75
C ALA A 300 9.08 -13.41 -6.33
N PRO A 301 8.62 -13.12 -7.56
CA PRO A 301 7.55 -13.90 -8.16
C PRO A 301 8.05 -15.30 -8.54
N LEU A 302 7.16 -16.27 -8.72
CA LEU A 302 7.43 -17.58 -9.29
C LEU A 302 6.20 -17.96 -10.10
N TYR A 303 6.38 -18.21 -11.39
CA TYR A 303 5.28 -18.50 -12.29
C TYR A 303 5.11 -20.00 -12.48
N PHE A 304 3.87 -20.47 -12.41
CA PHE A 304 3.49 -21.87 -12.53
C PHE A 304 2.37 -22.02 -13.54
N PHE A 305 2.43 -23.05 -14.38
CA PHE A 305 1.47 -23.26 -15.46
C PHE A 305 0.84 -24.65 -15.32
N PRO A 306 -0.41 -24.75 -14.85
CA PRO A 306 -1.15 -26.01 -14.84
C PRO A 306 -1.59 -26.43 -16.23
N ASN A 307 -1.70 -27.75 -16.43
CA ASN A 307 -2.40 -28.35 -17.58
C ASN A 307 -3.93 -28.18 -17.53
N ILE A 308 -4.46 -27.57 -16.47
CA ILE A 308 -5.88 -27.28 -16.26
C ILE A 308 -6.16 -25.78 -16.45
N SER A 309 -7.34 -25.44 -16.99
CA SER A 309 -7.74 -24.04 -17.15
C SER A 309 -8.19 -23.44 -15.82
N LEU A 310 -7.35 -22.56 -15.26
CA LEU A 310 -7.59 -21.90 -13.96
C LEU A 310 -7.75 -20.38 -14.06
N THR A 311 -7.43 -19.76 -15.20
CA THR A 311 -7.16 -18.32 -15.26
C THR A 311 -8.23 -17.54 -16.04
N ILE A 312 -8.46 -16.29 -15.63
CA ILE A 312 -9.16 -15.28 -16.42
C ILE A 312 -8.12 -14.68 -17.36
N THR A 313 -8.37 -14.70 -18.66
CA THR A 313 -7.43 -14.12 -19.62
C THR A 313 -7.65 -12.60 -19.75
N PRO A 314 -6.58 -11.78 -19.83
CA PRO A 314 -6.67 -10.33 -19.91
C PRO A 314 -7.49 -9.81 -21.10
N ASP A 315 -7.46 -10.52 -22.24
CA ASP A 315 -8.23 -10.24 -23.46
C ASP A 315 -9.75 -10.25 -23.21
N LYS A 316 -10.22 -11.14 -22.33
CA LYS A 316 -11.64 -11.26 -21.97
C LYS A 316 -12.03 -10.31 -20.85
N ALA A 317 -11.16 -10.01 -19.88
CA ALA A 317 -11.47 -9.11 -18.76
C ALA A 317 -11.36 -7.62 -19.11
N GLY A 318 -10.49 -7.27 -20.07
CA GLY A 318 -10.13 -5.90 -20.40
C GLY A 318 -11.12 -5.15 -21.30
N THR A 319 -12.12 -5.81 -21.90
CA THR A 319 -13.01 -5.14 -22.86
C THR A 319 -13.91 -4.10 -22.18
N ILE A 320 -14.13 -2.96 -22.86
CA ILE A 320 -15.03 -1.89 -22.38
C ILE A 320 -16.43 -2.43 -22.14
N TRP A 321 -16.91 -3.36 -22.97
CA TRP A 321 -18.22 -3.99 -22.83
C TRP A 321 -18.35 -4.82 -21.55
N ASN A 322 -17.33 -5.59 -21.18
CA ASN A 322 -17.33 -6.38 -19.96
C ASN A 322 -17.22 -5.50 -18.71
N LYS A 323 -16.44 -4.42 -18.78
CA LYS A 323 -16.39 -3.39 -17.71
C LYS A 323 -17.73 -2.68 -17.54
N PHE A 324 -18.44 -2.36 -18.64
CA PHE A 324 -19.79 -1.79 -18.61
C PHE A 324 -20.84 -2.76 -18.06
N LEU A 325 -20.82 -4.03 -18.48
CA LEU A 325 -21.71 -5.07 -17.96
C LEU A 325 -21.52 -5.28 -16.45
N TYR A 326 -20.27 -5.28 -15.97
CA TYR A 326 -19.98 -5.35 -14.55
C TYR A 326 -20.54 -4.15 -13.79
N ALA A 327 -20.28 -2.93 -14.28
CA ALA A 327 -20.75 -1.69 -13.67
C ALA A 327 -22.29 -1.56 -13.63
N THR A 328 -23.01 -2.15 -14.58
CA THR A 328 -24.48 -2.04 -14.69
C THR A 328 -25.25 -3.20 -14.07
N SER A 329 -24.67 -4.40 -14.03
CA SER A 329 -25.38 -5.60 -13.59
C SER A 329 -24.94 -6.12 -12.23
N GLY A 330 -23.75 -5.74 -11.74
CA GLY A 330 -23.15 -6.29 -10.52
C GLY A 330 -22.95 -7.82 -10.57
N LYS A 331 -23.11 -8.44 -11.75
CA LYS A 331 -22.95 -9.88 -11.96
C LYS A 331 -21.53 -10.18 -12.42
N ASP A 332 -20.94 -11.19 -11.80
CA ASP A 332 -19.57 -11.62 -12.04
C ASP A 332 -19.31 -11.94 -13.51
N LEU A 333 -18.20 -11.39 -14.01
CA LEU A 333 -17.61 -11.76 -15.29
C LEU A 333 -17.01 -13.17 -15.15
N ILE A 334 -17.78 -14.22 -15.45
CA ILE A 334 -17.25 -15.59 -15.60
C ILE A 334 -16.49 -15.66 -16.92
N LEU A 335 -15.23 -15.24 -16.92
CA LEU A 335 -14.37 -15.24 -18.09
C LEU A 335 -13.43 -16.45 -18.00
N LYS A 336 -13.95 -17.62 -18.37
CA LYS A 336 -13.12 -18.81 -18.51
C LYS A 336 -12.29 -18.72 -19.80
N SER A 337 -10.98 -18.88 -19.67
CA SER A 337 -10.14 -19.25 -20.80
C SER A 337 -10.47 -20.68 -21.24
N THR A 338 -10.65 -20.88 -22.54
CA THR A 338 -10.84 -22.20 -23.16
C THR A 338 -9.55 -22.73 -23.79
N GLU A 339 -8.45 -21.98 -23.71
CA GLU A 339 -7.18 -22.33 -24.36
C GLU A 339 -6.27 -23.09 -23.38
N LYS A 340 -5.88 -24.31 -23.76
CA LYS A 340 -4.76 -25.03 -23.13
C LYS A 340 -3.47 -24.26 -23.40
N ASN A 341 -2.64 -24.07 -22.37
CA ASN A 341 -1.33 -23.38 -22.39
C ASN A 341 -1.32 -21.85 -22.19
N GLN A 342 -2.43 -21.19 -21.81
CA GLN A 342 -2.43 -19.79 -21.39
C GLN A 342 -2.84 -19.59 -19.92
N ASN A 343 -2.89 -20.68 -19.15
CA ASN A 343 -3.34 -20.64 -17.76
C ASN A 343 -2.14 -20.82 -16.84
N GLY A 344 -1.97 -19.89 -15.92
CA GLY A 344 -0.92 -19.91 -14.91
C GLY A 344 -1.33 -19.19 -13.64
N PHE A 345 -0.54 -19.38 -12.59
CA PHE A 345 -0.62 -18.63 -11.35
C PHE A 345 0.79 -18.24 -10.89
N THR A 346 0.86 -17.26 -9.99
CA THR A 346 2.13 -16.77 -9.45
C THR A 346 2.16 -17.03 -7.94
N ILE A 347 3.25 -17.61 -7.44
CA ILE A 347 3.59 -17.57 -6.03
C ILE A 347 4.52 -16.38 -5.82
N LEU A 348 4.15 -15.48 -4.92
CA LEU A 348 4.96 -14.30 -4.61
C LEU A 348 5.60 -14.45 -3.24
N VAL A 349 6.93 -14.59 -3.21
CA VAL A 349 7.71 -14.74 -1.98
C VAL A 349 8.12 -13.37 -1.48
N ASN A 350 7.42 -12.87 -0.46
CA ASN A 350 7.62 -11.53 0.08
C ASN A 350 8.61 -11.48 1.24
N LEU A 351 9.49 -10.48 1.22
CA LEU A 351 10.29 -10.06 2.36
C LEU A 351 9.51 -9.02 3.17
N LEU A 352 8.98 -9.44 4.33
CA LEU A 352 8.08 -8.63 5.17
C LEU A 352 8.82 -7.69 6.14
N HIS A 353 10.05 -8.01 6.52
CA HIS A 353 10.84 -7.19 7.46
C HIS A 353 12.20 -6.82 6.84
N PRO A 354 12.23 -6.04 5.75
CA PRO A 354 13.47 -5.58 5.16
C PRO A 354 14.18 -4.62 6.13
N LYS A 355 15.49 -4.82 6.31
CA LYS A 355 16.38 -3.89 7.04
C LYS A 355 16.94 -2.78 6.17
N SER A 356 16.72 -2.87 4.86
CA SER A 356 17.13 -1.86 3.89
C SER A 356 16.24 -0.65 4.11
N ILE A 357 16.88 0.48 4.39
CA ILE A 357 16.23 1.75 4.60
C ILE A 357 16.61 2.68 3.45
N GLY A 358 15.62 3.33 2.87
CA GLY A 358 15.78 4.33 1.84
C GLY A 358 15.47 5.73 2.34
N SER A 359 15.36 6.66 1.40
CA SER A 359 14.97 8.05 1.67
C SER A 359 13.99 8.61 0.64
N VAL A 360 13.31 9.70 1.02
CA VAL A 360 12.51 10.56 0.14
C VAL A 360 12.94 12.00 0.36
N THR A 361 13.52 12.64 -0.66
CA THR A 361 14.05 14.01 -0.57
C THR A 361 13.41 14.94 -1.60
N LEU A 362 13.49 16.25 -1.36
CA LEU A 362 13.08 17.24 -2.35
C LEU A 362 14.06 17.30 -3.53
N GLN A 363 13.53 17.27 -4.76
CA GLN A 363 14.29 17.63 -5.96
C GLN A 363 14.52 19.14 -6.04
N SER A 364 13.49 19.92 -5.72
CA SER A 364 13.51 21.38 -5.78
C SER A 364 12.54 21.98 -4.74
N LYS A 365 12.46 23.32 -4.71
CA LYS A 365 11.47 24.06 -3.90
C LYS A 365 10.10 24.22 -4.58
N ASP A 366 9.95 23.76 -5.82
CA ASP A 366 8.67 23.77 -6.51
C ASP A 366 7.77 22.65 -5.94
N PRO A 367 6.60 22.96 -5.37
CA PRO A 367 5.69 21.94 -4.84
C PRO A 367 5.17 20.97 -5.90
N PHE A 368 5.26 21.28 -7.20
CA PHE A 368 4.79 20.41 -8.28
C PHE A 368 5.85 19.42 -8.77
N ASP A 369 7.13 19.67 -8.50
CA ASP A 369 8.20 18.72 -8.85
C ASP A 369 8.07 17.43 -8.03
N PRO A 370 8.23 16.24 -8.62
CA PRO A 370 8.18 14.99 -7.88
C PRO A 370 9.34 14.94 -6.86
N PRO A 371 9.15 14.28 -5.70
CA PRO A 371 10.26 14.03 -4.80
C PRO A 371 11.21 12.98 -5.41
N ILE A 372 12.47 12.99 -4.96
CA ILE A 372 13.44 11.95 -5.27
C ILE A 372 13.18 10.79 -4.30
N MET A 373 12.99 9.57 -4.82
CA MET A 373 12.76 8.37 -4.02
C MET A 373 13.93 7.39 -4.17
N GLU A 374 14.65 7.14 -3.07
CA GLU A 374 15.82 6.26 -3.03
C GLU A 374 15.54 5.06 -2.11
N PRO A 375 14.84 4.01 -2.57
CA PRO A 375 14.37 2.92 -1.70
C PRO A 375 15.44 1.91 -1.27
N GLU A 376 16.63 1.90 -1.89
CA GLU A 376 17.76 1.03 -1.54
C GLU A 376 17.40 -0.47 -1.43
N PHE A 377 16.58 -0.96 -2.37
CA PHE A 377 16.11 -2.34 -2.39
C PHE A 377 17.27 -3.35 -2.38
N LEU A 378 17.22 -4.34 -1.48
CA LEU A 378 18.24 -5.39 -1.31
C LEU A 378 19.66 -4.89 -1.04
N ALA A 379 19.82 -3.69 -0.46
CA ALA A 379 21.13 -3.21 0.00
C ALA A 379 21.77 -4.11 1.07
N ASP A 380 20.98 -4.70 1.99
CA ASP A 380 21.49 -5.73 2.91
C ASP A 380 21.58 -7.10 2.21
N ARG A 381 22.78 -7.68 2.21
CA ARG A 381 23.06 -9.00 1.61
C ARG A 381 22.23 -10.13 2.22
N GLN A 382 21.81 -10.02 3.49
CA GLN A 382 20.99 -11.03 4.16
C GLN A 382 19.59 -11.16 3.56
N HIS A 383 19.09 -10.11 2.89
CA HIS A 383 17.78 -10.15 2.25
C HIS A 383 17.73 -11.15 1.11
N VAL A 384 18.76 -11.18 0.27
CA VAL A 384 18.86 -12.13 -0.85
C VAL A 384 18.86 -13.55 -0.31
N ALA A 385 19.68 -13.85 0.70
CA ALA A 385 19.71 -15.17 1.31
C ALA A 385 18.34 -15.59 1.90
N THR A 386 17.60 -14.65 2.47
CA THR A 386 16.25 -14.90 3.00
C THR A 386 15.24 -15.19 1.88
N LEU A 387 15.28 -14.41 0.80
CA LEU A 387 14.44 -14.63 -0.38
C LEU A 387 14.77 -15.96 -1.07
N ILE A 388 16.05 -16.34 -1.19
CA ILE A 388 16.47 -17.65 -1.73
C ILE A 388 15.82 -18.80 -0.94
N LYS A 389 15.84 -18.73 0.40
CA LYS A 389 15.17 -19.75 1.24
C LYS A 389 13.68 -19.84 0.94
N GLY A 390 13.00 -18.70 0.83
CA GLY A 390 11.58 -18.65 0.50
C GLY A 390 11.27 -19.18 -0.91
N VAL A 391 12.10 -18.84 -1.89
CA VAL A 391 11.99 -19.33 -3.27
C VAL A 391 12.20 -20.84 -3.32
N LYS A 392 13.24 -21.37 -2.66
CA LYS A 392 13.46 -22.83 -2.55
C LYS A 392 12.24 -23.54 -1.96
N ARG A 393 11.64 -22.96 -0.91
CA ARG A 393 10.41 -23.51 -0.30
C ARG A 393 9.21 -23.48 -1.25
N ALA A 394 9.07 -22.42 -2.05
CA ALA A 394 8.02 -22.34 -3.06
C ALA A 394 8.25 -23.32 -4.22
N LEU A 395 9.50 -23.58 -4.62
CA LEU A 395 9.85 -24.61 -5.60
C LEU A 395 9.52 -26.03 -5.09
N GLU A 396 9.71 -26.30 -3.79
CA GLU A 396 9.31 -27.57 -3.17
C GLU A 396 7.80 -27.85 -3.30
N LEU A 397 6.95 -26.81 -3.33
CA LEU A 397 5.50 -26.99 -3.55
C LEU A 397 5.21 -27.63 -4.91
N GLY A 398 5.99 -27.28 -5.93
CA GLY A 398 5.92 -27.90 -7.27
C GLY A 398 6.19 -29.41 -7.26
N ASN A 399 6.92 -29.91 -6.26
CA ASN A 399 7.27 -31.33 -6.14
C ASN A 399 6.26 -32.15 -5.34
N THR A 400 5.23 -31.53 -4.76
CA THR A 400 4.17 -32.22 -4.02
C THR A 400 3.31 -33.08 -4.93
N ASP A 401 2.73 -34.15 -4.39
CA ASP A 401 1.82 -35.02 -5.15
C ASP A 401 0.61 -34.24 -5.67
N THR A 402 0.12 -33.24 -4.92
CA THR A 402 -0.94 -32.34 -5.36
C THR A 402 -0.57 -31.58 -6.63
N PHE A 403 0.59 -30.91 -6.68
CA PHE A 403 1.01 -30.15 -7.85
C PHE A 403 1.26 -31.07 -9.06
N LYS A 404 1.90 -32.22 -8.82
CA LYS A 404 2.12 -33.25 -9.86
C LYS A 404 0.81 -33.78 -10.43
N ASN A 405 -0.17 -34.10 -9.59
CA ASN A 405 -1.48 -34.61 -10.01
C ASN A 405 -2.29 -33.58 -10.81
N LEU A 406 -2.10 -32.29 -10.54
CA LEU A 406 -2.70 -31.20 -11.31
C LEU A 406 -1.95 -30.89 -12.61
N GLY A 407 -0.84 -31.59 -12.88
CA GLY A 407 0.04 -31.31 -14.01
C GLY A 407 0.60 -29.90 -13.96
N ILE A 408 0.81 -29.34 -12.77
CA ILE A 408 1.45 -28.04 -12.58
C ILE A 408 2.93 -28.25 -12.75
N ASN A 409 3.47 -27.75 -13.86
CA ASN A 409 4.91 -27.73 -14.08
C ASN A 409 5.44 -26.33 -13.81
N LEU A 410 6.63 -26.28 -13.19
CA LEU A 410 7.51 -25.13 -13.33
C LEU A 410 7.95 -25.13 -14.79
N ASP A 411 7.52 -24.15 -15.58
CA ASP A 411 7.94 -24.07 -16.96
C ASP A 411 9.40 -23.58 -17.02
N ASP A 412 10.29 -24.42 -17.53
CA ASP A 412 11.70 -24.12 -17.72
C ASP A 412 11.95 -22.88 -18.58
N THR A 413 10.97 -22.43 -19.39
CA THR A 413 11.08 -21.21 -20.20
C THR A 413 10.91 -19.92 -19.39
N TYR A 414 10.20 -19.94 -18.26
CA TYR A 414 10.01 -18.78 -17.37
C TYR A 414 10.97 -18.75 -16.18
N ILE A 415 11.85 -19.75 -16.09
CA ILE A 415 13.01 -19.80 -15.18
C ILE A 415 14.29 -19.82 -16.01
N LYS A 416 14.28 -19.30 -17.25
CA LYS A 416 15.51 -19.08 -18.04
C LYS A 416 15.60 -17.61 -18.36
N PHE A 417 16.05 -16.84 -17.37
CA PHE A 417 16.28 -15.41 -17.56
C PHE A 417 17.60 -15.20 -18.31
N PRO A 418 17.59 -14.47 -19.44
CA PRO A 418 18.78 -14.25 -20.28
C PRO A 418 20.03 -13.81 -19.50
N GLU A 419 19.84 -13.00 -18.46
CA GLU A 419 20.88 -12.45 -17.60
C GLU A 419 21.48 -13.48 -16.63
N CYS A 420 20.81 -14.63 -16.45
CA CYS A 420 21.14 -15.65 -15.46
C CYS A 420 21.45 -17.03 -16.08
N VAL A 421 21.38 -17.19 -17.40
CA VAL A 421 21.54 -18.48 -18.10
C VAL A 421 22.90 -19.15 -17.90
N GLN A 422 23.91 -18.40 -17.49
CA GLN A 422 25.24 -18.91 -17.14
C GLN A 422 25.24 -19.81 -15.90
N PHE A 423 24.21 -19.70 -15.05
CA PHE A 423 24.10 -20.48 -13.82
C PHE A 423 23.17 -21.68 -14.00
N LYS A 424 23.50 -22.79 -13.35
CA LYS A 424 22.65 -23.99 -13.36
C LYS A 424 21.34 -23.71 -12.60
N ILE A 425 20.19 -24.09 -13.13
CA ILE A 425 18.92 -24.01 -12.40
C ILE A 425 18.74 -25.26 -11.52
N PRO A 426 18.29 -25.18 -10.25
CA PRO A 426 18.09 -24.00 -9.41
C PRO A 426 19.26 -23.82 -8.40
N SER A 427 20.47 -23.52 -8.88
CA SER A 427 21.63 -23.19 -8.03
C SER A 427 21.42 -21.90 -7.24
N GLU A 428 22.20 -21.69 -6.16
CA GLU A 428 22.09 -20.46 -5.38
C GLU A 428 22.47 -19.23 -6.20
N GLU A 429 23.47 -19.35 -7.07
CA GLU A 429 23.91 -18.30 -7.98
C GLU A 429 22.81 -17.93 -8.98
N TYR A 430 22.10 -18.93 -9.52
CA TYR A 430 20.94 -18.68 -10.37
C TYR A 430 19.84 -17.94 -9.62
N LEU A 431 19.51 -18.38 -8.40
CA LEU A 431 18.45 -17.78 -7.61
C LEU A 431 18.78 -16.37 -7.15
N GLU A 432 20.03 -16.08 -6.77
CA GLU A 432 20.48 -14.72 -6.48
C GLU A 432 20.35 -13.81 -7.71
N CYS A 433 20.88 -14.26 -8.86
CA CYS A 433 20.76 -13.50 -10.11
C CYS A 433 19.28 -13.20 -10.42
N TYR A 434 18.44 -14.22 -10.36
CA TYR A 434 17.00 -14.09 -10.57
C TYR A 434 16.36 -13.03 -9.66
N ILE A 435 16.59 -13.15 -8.34
CA ILE A 435 16.04 -12.25 -7.33
C ILE A 435 16.50 -10.81 -7.58
N ARG A 436 17.75 -10.59 -7.98
CA ARG A 436 18.25 -9.24 -8.24
C ARG A 436 17.67 -8.62 -9.51
N HIS A 437 17.43 -9.41 -10.55
CA HIS A 437 16.89 -8.87 -11.81
C HIS A 437 15.36 -8.67 -11.78
N TYR A 438 14.60 -9.61 -11.21
CA TYR A 438 13.14 -9.72 -11.40
C TYR A 438 12.32 -9.50 -10.11
N LEU A 439 12.92 -8.87 -9.10
CA LEU A 439 12.20 -8.49 -7.89
C LEU A 439 11.03 -7.55 -8.22
N LEU A 440 9.95 -7.66 -7.46
CA LEU A 440 8.81 -6.74 -7.53
C LEU A 440 8.72 -5.91 -6.25
N ALA A 441 8.51 -4.60 -6.38
CA ALA A 441 8.13 -3.75 -5.26
C ALA A 441 6.64 -3.96 -4.92
N MET A 442 6.31 -4.04 -3.63
CA MET A 442 4.92 -4.28 -3.19
C MET A 442 4.12 -2.99 -2.92
N TYR A 443 4.77 -1.82 -3.07
CA TYR A 443 4.14 -0.50 -2.93
C TYR A 443 3.57 -0.22 -1.53
N HIS A 444 4.20 -0.78 -0.49
CA HIS A 444 3.87 -0.63 0.92
C HIS A 444 4.83 0.35 1.61
N TYR A 445 4.96 1.57 1.07
CA TYR A 445 5.89 2.57 1.60
C TYR A 445 5.51 3.00 3.02
N SER A 446 6.47 3.02 3.93
CA SER A 446 6.24 3.48 5.30
C SER A 446 7.43 4.24 5.87
N SER A 447 7.18 4.85 7.03
CA SER A 447 8.22 5.24 8.00
C SER A 447 9.12 6.43 7.65
N THR A 448 8.83 7.17 6.58
CA THR A 448 9.53 8.43 6.22
C THR A 448 9.31 9.60 7.19
N CYS A 449 8.34 9.47 8.08
CA CYS A 449 8.12 10.34 9.23
C CYS A 449 7.90 9.44 10.46
N ARG A 450 8.92 8.67 10.82
CA ARG A 450 8.88 7.62 11.85
C ARG A 450 8.41 8.18 13.20
N MET A 451 7.56 7.42 13.87
CA MET A 451 7.17 7.67 15.26
C MET A 451 8.24 7.12 16.21
N GLY A 452 8.55 7.86 17.27
CA GLY A 452 9.47 7.40 18.30
C GLY A 452 9.50 8.33 19.52
N LYS A 453 10.46 8.08 20.42
CA LYS A 453 10.72 8.97 21.56
C LYS A 453 11.26 10.31 21.06
N THR A 454 11.09 11.37 21.85
CA THR A 454 11.59 12.70 21.47
C THR A 454 13.11 12.74 21.44
N GLU A 455 13.76 11.90 22.23
CA GLU A 455 15.21 11.76 22.31
C GLU A 455 15.80 10.85 21.22
N ASP A 456 14.96 10.13 20.46
CA ASP A 456 15.40 9.29 19.35
C ASP A 456 15.76 10.19 18.16
N PRO A 457 17.03 10.27 17.72
CA PRO A 457 17.43 11.15 16.62
C PRO A 457 16.90 10.68 15.26
N THR A 458 16.27 9.50 15.19
CA THR A 458 15.69 8.93 13.97
C THR A 458 14.17 9.13 13.89
N SER A 459 13.54 9.68 14.93
CA SER A 459 12.10 9.94 14.98
C SER A 459 11.76 11.35 14.47
N VAL A 460 10.56 11.46 13.89
CA VAL A 460 9.99 12.72 13.41
C VAL A 460 8.80 13.13 14.26
N VAL A 461 8.01 12.16 14.73
CA VAL A 461 6.80 12.38 15.54
C VAL A 461 6.82 11.57 16.84
N ASP A 462 6.16 12.10 17.87
CA ASP A 462 5.98 11.42 19.15
C ASP A 462 4.89 10.33 19.09
N SER A 463 4.68 9.61 20.21
CA SER A 463 3.64 8.56 20.33
C SER A 463 2.20 9.07 20.12
N LYS A 464 1.99 10.39 20.13
CA LYS A 464 0.71 11.05 19.82
C LYS A 464 0.69 11.62 18.40
N LEU A 465 1.66 11.25 17.56
CA LEU A 465 1.84 11.66 16.18
C LEU A 465 2.06 13.17 15.99
N ARG A 466 2.55 13.86 17.02
CA ARG A 466 2.93 15.27 16.94
C ARG A 466 4.39 15.37 16.56
N TYR A 467 4.74 16.24 15.61
CA TYR A 467 6.14 16.45 15.24
C TYR A 467 6.97 16.98 16.42
N HIS A 468 8.26 16.61 16.49
CA HIS A 468 9.11 17.01 17.60
C HIS A 468 9.43 18.51 17.57
N VAL A 469 9.04 19.21 18.64
CA VAL A 469 9.26 20.66 18.81
C VAL A 469 10.60 20.98 19.49
N GLN A 470 11.24 20.00 20.14
CA GLN A 470 12.45 20.21 20.94
C GLN A 470 13.74 20.30 20.11
N HIS A 471 13.76 19.79 18.87
CA HIS A 471 14.90 19.88 17.94
C HIS A 471 14.83 21.14 17.04
N ILE A 472 14.19 22.19 17.55
CA ILE A 472 13.99 23.45 16.83
C ILE A 472 15.05 24.46 17.26
N VAL A 473 15.93 24.78 16.32
CA VAL A 473 17.03 25.75 16.43
C VAL A 473 16.52 27.17 16.66
#